data_AF-A0A958HUH9-F1
#
_entry.id   AF-A0A958HUH9-F1
#
_cell.length_a   1.000
_cell.length_b   1.000
_cell.length_c   1.000
_cell.angle_alpha   90.00
_cell.angle_beta   90.00
_cell.angle_gamma   90.00
#
_symmetry.space_group_name_H-M   'P 1'
#
loop_
_entity.id
_entity.type
_entity.pdbx_description
1 polymer ?
#
loop_
_entity_poly.entity_id
_entity_poly.type
_entity_poly.pdbx_seq_one_letter_code
_entity_poly.pdbx_strand_id
1 'polypeptide(L)'
;IVKATNPAGGTGFNFTGDLGPFSLDDGGQQPFTGLPSGDYDITEVASVGWLLAYVTCQGGGYTLTPGGVTVHLDPGENITCTFTNQQLPLVLELSKGVNGPTSVTMPGGSGQVSYTVAYTSTAVVTGTAVFTDTPSIDVGGVVCSDLTPATLGPGQSGSQVVDCAVTITPDLCVELTATLNNTVVADFSPLDGFGAGAPTVTITVPPSDPNNPLCNPQFSIVLTKTVGLDANSCASTDELALPVGGDDVTYCYTVLNTGNLTMTTHSLVDSELGTILSDFPYALSPGSSVFVTQTAFVDVTTVNIGTWTASNPPGGGLPPGEAMATDTATVTVVAPDPAIVLTKTVGLDANACATTDMITVPSGGVDVTYCYTVQNTGNITMTVHDLV
;
A
#
# COMPACT_ATOMS: atom_id res chain seq x y z
N ILE A 1 -46.14 -52.84 -33.25
CA ILE A 1 -45.30 -52.14 -32.24
C ILE A 1 -45.56 -50.64 -32.36
N VAL A 2 -45.70 -49.94 -31.24
CA VAL A 2 -45.99 -48.49 -31.16
C VAL A 2 -44.92 -47.83 -30.29
N LYS A 3 -44.52 -46.60 -30.64
CA LYS A 3 -43.60 -45.78 -29.86
C LYS A 3 -44.34 -44.60 -29.22
N ALA A 4 -44.03 -44.35 -27.95
CA ALA A 4 -44.43 -43.15 -27.23
C ALA A 4 -43.23 -42.52 -26.51
N THR A 5 -43.22 -41.19 -26.37
CA THR A 5 -42.22 -40.46 -25.60
C THR A 5 -42.87 -39.45 -24.65
N ASN A 6 -42.21 -39.17 -23.53
CA ASN A 6 -42.59 -38.10 -22.60
C ASN A 6 -41.40 -37.18 -22.32
N PRO A 7 -41.45 -35.89 -22.72
CA PRO A 7 -42.51 -35.26 -23.51
C PRO A 7 -42.61 -35.88 -24.93
N ALA A 8 -43.74 -35.62 -25.59
CA ALA A 8 -43.98 -36.04 -26.97
C ALA A 8 -42.96 -35.41 -27.93
N GLY A 9 -42.69 -36.07 -29.06
CA GLY A 9 -41.83 -35.58 -30.15
C GLY A 9 -40.40 -36.13 -30.19
N GLY A 10 -40.07 -37.18 -29.43
CA GLY A 10 -38.77 -37.85 -29.58
C GLY A 10 -38.65 -38.60 -30.91
N THR A 11 -37.43 -38.73 -31.44
CA THR A 11 -37.16 -39.36 -32.74
C THR A 11 -36.03 -40.39 -32.68
N GLY A 12 -36.01 -41.33 -33.63
CA GLY A 12 -34.88 -42.22 -33.89
C GLY A 12 -34.73 -43.40 -32.92
N PHE A 13 -35.83 -43.98 -32.42
CA PHE A 13 -35.77 -45.15 -31.55
C PHE A 13 -35.66 -46.43 -32.37
N ASN A 14 -34.52 -47.11 -32.25
CA ASN A 14 -34.22 -48.31 -33.03
C ASN A 14 -34.63 -49.57 -32.29
N PHE A 15 -35.21 -50.51 -33.03
CA PHE A 15 -35.68 -51.80 -32.52
C PHE A 15 -34.92 -52.93 -33.20
N THR A 16 -34.73 -54.03 -32.46
CA THR A 16 -34.11 -55.27 -32.93
C THR A 16 -34.89 -56.47 -32.39
N GLY A 17 -34.57 -57.67 -32.89
CA GLY A 17 -35.19 -58.93 -32.46
C GLY A 17 -35.75 -59.72 -33.64
N ASP A 18 -36.75 -60.57 -33.37
CA ASP A 18 -37.27 -61.56 -34.32
C ASP A 18 -38.05 -60.93 -35.49
N LEU A 19 -38.53 -59.69 -35.30
CA LEU A 19 -39.24 -58.93 -36.33
C LEU A 19 -38.30 -58.14 -37.25
N GLY A 20 -36.98 -58.29 -37.08
CA GLY A 20 -35.97 -57.54 -37.82
C GLY A 20 -35.78 -56.10 -37.34
N PRO A 21 -34.79 -55.38 -37.89
CA PRO A 21 -34.51 -54.01 -37.47
C PRO A 21 -35.51 -53.02 -38.06
N PHE A 22 -36.00 -52.11 -37.22
CA PHE A 22 -36.82 -50.97 -37.64
C PHE A 22 -36.62 -49.78 -36.70
N SER A 23 -37.11 -48.60 -37.08
CA SER A 23 -37.02 -47.39 -36.26
C SER A 23 -38.38 -46.72 -36.18
N LEU A 24 -38.73 -46.17 -35.03
CA LEU A 24 -39.96 -45.40 -34.82
C LEU A 24 -39.65 -44.08 -34.13
N ASP A 25 -40.37 -43.04 -34.54
CA ASP A 25 -40.48 -41.76 -33.82
C ASP A 25 -41.70 -41.79 -32.89
N ASP A 26 -41.82 -40.82 -32.01
CA ASP A 26 -42.98 -40.66 -31.12
C ASP A 26 -44.32 -40.65 -31.89
N GLY A 27 -45.30 -41.40 -31.39
CA GLY A 27 -46.58 -41.63 -32.04
C GLY A 27 -46.51 -42.58 -33.26
N GLY A 28 -45.32 -43.02 -33.66
CA GLY A 28 -45.09 -43.95 -34.75
C GLY A 28 -45.52 -45.38 -34.41
N GLN A 29 -45.92 -46.13 -35.44
CA GLN A 29 -46.26 -47.54 -35.33
C GLN A 29 -45.73 -48.33 -36.53
N GLN A 30 -45.29 -49.56 -36.26
CA GLN A 30 -44.93 -50.54 -37.27
C GLN A 30 -45.81 -51.79 -37.08
N PRO A 31 -46.76 -52.07 -38.00
CA PRO A 31 -47.52 -53.31 -38.00
C PRO A 31 -46.71 -54.45 -38.63
N PHE A 32 -46.86 -55.66 -38.07
CA PHE A 32 -46.34 -56.89 -38.63
C PHE A 32 -47.51 -57.86 -38.79
N THR A 33 -47.76 -58.34 -40.00
CA THR A 33 -48.96 -59.11 -40.35
C THR A 33 -48.59 -60.47 -40.95
N GLY A 34 -49.45 -61.48 -40.76
CA GLY A 34 -49.21 -62.81 -41.33
C GLY A 34 -48.08 -63.58 -40.65
N LEU A 35 -47.80 -63.25 -39.38
CA LEU A 35 -46.85 -63.97 -38.56
C LEU A 35 -47.42 -65.34 -38.14
N PRO A 36 -46.65 -66.44 -38.23
CA PRO A 36 -47.00 -67.70 -37.58
C PRO A 36 -47.23 -67.53 -36.08
N SER A 37 -47.99 -68.44 -35.46
CA SER A 37 -48.07 -68.49 -33.99
C SER A 37 -46.71 -68.86 -33.40
N GLY A 38 -46.32 -68.20 -32.31
CA GLY A 38 -45.03 -68.40 -31.65
C GLY A 38 -44.60 -67.22 -30.80
N ASP A 39 -43.39 -67.30 -30.28
CA ASP A 39 -42.77 -66.26 -29.47
C ASP A 39 -41.95 -65.32 -30.34
N TYR A 40 -42.07 -64.01 -30.08
CA TYR A 40 -41.33 -62.96 -30.79
C TYR A 40 -40.67 -62.02 -29.79
N ASP A 41 -39.35 -61.96 -29.79
CA ASP A 41 -38.57 -61.00 -29.01
C ASP A 41 -38.44 -59.68 -29.76
N ILE A 42 -38.79 -58.59 -29.08
CA ILE A 42 -38.61 -57.21 -29.54
C ILE A 42 -37.84 -56.45 -28.48
N THR A 43 -36.67 -55.93 -28.85
CA THR A 43 -35.82 -55.11 -27.98
C THR A 43 -35.71 -53.70 -28.54
N GLU A 44 -35.93 -52.68 -27.72
CA GLU A 44 -35.57 -51.31 -28.07
C GLU A 44 -34.08 -51.11 -27.73
N VAL A 45 -33.30 -50.72 -28.73
CA VAL A 45 -31.90 -50.35 -28.53
C VAL A 45 -31.86 -49.05 -27.74
N ALA A 46 -31.05 -49.01 -26.68
CA ALA A 46 -30.94 -47.85 -25.81
C ALA A 46 -30.67 -46.57 -26.61
N SER A 47 -31.62 -45.63 -26.55
CA SER A 47 -31.50 -44.30 -27.16
C SER A 47 -30.88 -43.31 -26.19
N VAL A 48 -29.86 -42.61 -26.67
CA VAL A 48 -29.12 -41.58 -25.91
C VAL A 48 -30.08 -40.49 -25.42
N GLY A 49 -30.06 -40.17 -24.11
CA GLY A 49 -30.92 -39.12 -23.49
C GLY A 49 -32.33 -39.57 -23.10
N TRP A 50 -32.67 -40.84 -23.33
CA TRP A 50 -33.98 -41.40 -23.08
C TRP A 50 -33.89 -42.69 -22.27
N LEU A 51 -34.77 -42.85 -21.29
CA LEU A 51 -34.95 -44.10 -20.57
C LEU A 51 -36.20 -44.80 -21.11
N LEU A 52 -36.09 -46.08 -21.52
CA LEU A 52 -37.27 -46.90 -21.75
C LEU A 52 -37.98 -47.10 -20.40
N ALA A 53 -39.05 -46.34 -20.17
CA ALA A 53 -39.70 -46.26 -18.88
C ALA A 53 -40.54 -47.51 -18.63
N TYR A 54 -41.29 -47.94 -19.65
CA TYR A 54 -42.09 -49.16 -19.59
C TYR A 54 -42.55 -49.59 -20.99
N VAL A 55 -42.91 -50.87 -21.09
CA VAL A 55 -43.58 -51.48 -22.24
C VAL A 55 -44.93 -52.02 -21.79
N THR A 56 -45.98 -51.75 -22.56
CA THR A 56 -47.32 -52.28 -22.30
C THR A 56 -47.86 -52.95 -23.56
N CYS A 57 -48.33 -54.19 -23.47
CA CYS A 57 -48.98 -54.86 -24.57
C CYS A 57 -50.46 -55.13 -24.28
N GLN A 58 -51.29 -55.10 -25.32
CA GLN A 58 -52.72 -55.41 -25.26
C GLN A 58 -53.08 -56.43 -26.35
N GLY A 59 -54.05 -57.29 -26.07
CA GLY A 59 -54.64 -58.20 -27.07
C GLY A 59 -54.08 -59.62 -27.11
N GLY A 60 -53.23 -60.01 -26.16
CA GLY A 60 -52.69 -61.37 -26.03
C GLY A 60 -51.61 -61.50 -24.95
N GLY A 61 -50.91 -62.64 -24.91
CA GLY A 61 -49.88 -62.95 -23.92
C GLY A 61 -48.54 -62.28 -24.19
N TYR A 62 -47.84 -61.83 -23.15
CA TYR A 62 -46.48 -61.28 -23.27
C TYR A 62 -45.68 -61.42 -21.96
N THR A 63 -44.36 -61.47 -22.11
CA THR A 63 -43.40 -61.43 -21.00
C THR A 63 -42.45 -60.26 -21.21
N LEU A 64 -42.33 -59.37 -20.22
CA LEU A 64 -41.37 -58.26 -20.29
C LEU A 64 -39.93 -58.78 -20.21
N THR A 65 -39.05 -58.23 -21.03
CA THR A 65 -37.62 -58.54 -21.02
C THR A 65 -36.80 -57.26 -20.74
N PRO A 66 -35.53 -57.37 -20.31
CA PRO A 66 -34.68 -56.19 -20.16
C PRO A 66 -34.56 -55.43 -21.49
N GLY A 67 -35.07 -54.19 -21.52
CA GLY A 67 -35.07 -53.35 -22.73
C GLY A 67 -36.13 -53.73 -23.79
N GLY A 68 -37.06 -54.63 -23.48
CA GLY A 68 -37.91 -55.24 -24.49
C GLY A 68 -39.15 -55.97 -23.99
N VAL A 69 -39.72 -56.77 -24.89
CA VAL A 69 -40.82 -57.68 -24.62
C VAL A 69 -40.73 -58.92 -25.50
N THR A 70 -41.06 -60.09 -24.95
CA THR A 70 -41.38 -61.32 -25.68
C THR A 70 -42.89 -61.39 -25.83
N VAL A 71 -43.38 -61.38 -27.07
CA VAL A 71 -44.81 -61.53 -27.39
C VAL A 71 -45.11 -63.00 -27.63
N HIS A 72 -46.11 -63.55 -26.93
CA HIS A 72 -46.60 -64.92 -27.11
C HIS A 72 -47.83 -64.88 -28.02
N LEU A 73 -47.64 -65.07 -29.34
CA LEU A 73 -48.70 -64.89 -30.33
C LEU A 73 -49.44 -66.20 -30.60
N ASP A 74 -50.70 -66.29 -30.19
CA ASP A 74 -51.58 -67.42 -30.53
C ASP A 74 -52.26 -67.24 -31.90
N PRO A 75 -52.75 -68.32 -32.54
CA PRO A 75 -53.43 -68.24 -33.82
C PRO A 75 -54.65 -67.29 -33.79
N GLY A 76 -54.61 -66.24 -34.61
CA GLY A 76 -55.70 -65.28 -34.77
C GLY A 76 -55.69 -64.10 -33.79
N GLU A 77 -54.70 -64.01 -32.90
CA GLU A 77 -54.53 -62.87 -32.01
C GLU A 77 -53.95 -61.64 -32.71
N ASN A 78 -54.24 -60.46 -32.16
CA ASN A 78 -53.66 -59.19 -32.57
C ASN A 78 -53.11 -58.48 -31.33
N ILE A 79 -51.78 -58.44 -31.19
CA ILE A 79 -51.11 -57.89 -30.02
C ILE A 79 -50.47 -56.54 -30.37
N THR A 80 -50.83 -55.50 -29.61
CA THR A 80 -50.24 -54.16 -29.73
C THR A 80 -49.37 -53.88 -28.52
N CYS A 81 -48.05 -53.81 -28.72
CA CYS A 81 -47.09 -53.36 -27.71
C CYS A 81 -46.67 -51.90 -27.92
N THR A 82 -46.76 -51.09 -26.87
CA THR A 82 -46.33 -49.69 -26.82
C THR A 82 -45.10 -49.56 -25.95
N PHE A 83 -44.02 -49.04 -26.52
CA PHE A 83 -42.76 -48.73 -25.84
C PHE A 83 -42.73 -47.25 -25.48
N THR A 84 -42.75 -46.92 -24.19
CA THR A 84 -42.78 -45.54 -23.71
C THR A 84 -41.43 -45.12 -23.15
N ASN A 85 -40.83 -44.06 -23.71
CA ASN A 85 -39.57 -43.51 -23.18
C ASN A 85 -39.80 -42.20 -22.44
N GLN A 86 -39.15 -42.07 -21.28
CA GLN A 86 -39.08 -40.84 -20.53
C GLN A 86 -37.79 -40.11 -20.89
N GLN A 87 -37.90 -38.82 -21.26
CA GLN A 87 -36.72 -37.98 -21.45
C GLN A 87 -36.05 -37.80 -20.09
N LEU A 88 -34.76 -38.13 -20.01
CA LEU A 88 -34.00 -37.86 -18.81
C LEU A 88 -33.79 -36.35 -18.67
N PRO A 89 -33.96 -35.76 -17.47
CA PRO A 89 -33.66 -34.35 -17.27
C PRO A 89 -32.18 -34.08 -17.56
N LEU A 90 -31.90 -33.00 -18.27
CA LEU A 90 -30.54 -32.51 -18.45
C LEU A 90 -30.09 -31.90 -17.11
N VAL A 91 -29.09 -32.50 -16.46
CA VAL A 91 -28.46 -31.92 -15.26
C VAL A 91 -27.01 -31.60 -15.58
N LEU A 92 -26.72 -30.32 -15.68
CA LEU A 92 -25.37 -29.79 -15.73
C LEU A 92 -25.03 -29.21 -14.36
N GLU A 93 -23.93 -29.67 -13.77
CA GLU A 93 -23.39 -29.09 -12.55
C GLU A 93 -22.19 -28.21 -12.90
N LEU A 94 -22.39 -26.90 -12.77
CA LEU A 94 -21.32 -25.91 -12.88
C LEU A 94 -20.82 -25.58 -11.48
N SER A 95 -19.51 -25.76 -11.25
CA SER A 95 -18.86 -25.36 -10.00
C SER A 95 -17.72 -24.41 -10.31
N LYS A 96 -17.47 -23.46 -9.41
CA LYS A 96 -16.37 -22.52 -9.56
C LYS A 96 -15.58 -22.46 -8.27
N GLY A 97 -14.28 -22.72 -8.36
CA GLY A 97 -13.39 -22.82 -7.22
C GLY A 97 -12.18 -21.90 -7.36
N VAL A 98 -11.71 -21.35 -6.25
CA VAL A 98 -10.42 -20.66 -6.23
C VAL A 98 -9.34 -21.72 -6.10
N ASN A 99 -8.48 -21.86 -7.11
CA ASN A 99 -7.29 -22.69 -7.02
C ASN A 99 -6.15 -21.86 -6.42
N GLY A 100 -6.12 -21.76 -5.10
CA GLY A 100 -5.11 -20.98 -4.40
C GLY A 100 -5.64 -20.27 -3.15
N PRO A 101 -4.87 -19.32 -2.60
CA PRO A 101 -5.29 -18.58 -1.43
C PRO A 101 -6.47 -17.66 -1.76
N THR A 102 -7.46 -17.61 -0.86
CA THR A 102 -8.61 -16.70 -0.94
C THR A 102 -8.25 -15.24 -0.65
N SER A 103 -7.00 -15.01 -0.23
CA SER A 103 -6.40 -13.71 0.03
C SER A 103 -5.01 -13.62 -0.59
N VAL A 104 -4.73 -12.59 -1.39
CA VAL A 104 -3.39 -12.37 -1.98
C VAL A 104 -2.86 -11.00 -1.55
N THR A 105 -1.62 -10.97 -1.06
CA THR A 105 -0.90 -9.73 -0.73
C THR A 105 0.11 -9.39 -1.83
N MET A 106 0.04 -8.19 -2.41
CA MET A 106 0.91 -7.80 -3.55
C MET A 106 1.81 -6.60 -3.22
N PRO A 107 3.11 -6.80 -2.96
CA PRO A 107 4.05 -5.68 -2.83
C PRO A 107 4.24 -4.99 -4.19
N GLY A 108 3.93 -3.69 -4.29
CA GLY A 108 4.23 -2.87 -5.48
C GLY A 108 3.12 -2.75 -6.54
N GLY A 109 1.87 -3.13 -6.23
CA GLY A 109 0.70 -2.75 -7.05
C GLY A 109 0.41 -3.55 -8.32
N SER A 110 1.29 -4.46 -8.72
CA SER A 110 1.01 -5.40 -9.82
C SER A 110 1.20 -6.83 -9.34
N GLY A 111 0.23 -7.70 -9.63
CA GLY A 111 0.37 -9.12 -9.37
C GLY A 111 -0.66 -9.96 -10.12
N GLN A 112 -0.47 -11.27 -10.08
CA GLN A 112 -1.26 -12.25 -10.82
C GLN A 112 -2.06 -13.10 -9.84
N VAL A 113 -3.34 -13.33 -10.14
CA VAL A 113 -4.22 -14.22 -9.37
C VAL A 113 -4.85 -15.22 -10.34
N SER A 114 -4.78 -16.51 -10.02
CA SER A 114 -5.40 -17.58 -10.80
C SER A 114 -6.56 -18.21 -10.03
N TYR A 115 -7.65 -18.55 -10.72
CA TYR A 115 -8.71 -19.42 -10.19
C TYR A 115 -9.07 -20.48 -11.22
N THR A 116 -9.91 -21.44 -10.84
CA THR A 116 -10.24 -22.57 -11.73
C THR A 116 -11.74 -22.80 -11.81
N VAL A 117 -12.20 -22.92 -13.05
CA VAL A 117 -13.59 -23.20 -13.39
C VAL A 117 -13.68 -24.70 -13.69
N ALA A 118 -14.41 -25.43 -12.85
CA ALA A 118 -14.57 -26.87 -12.99
C ALA A 118 -16.03 -27.21 -13.32
N TYR A 119 -16.26 -27.94 -14.40
CA TYR A 119 -17.60 -28.26 -14.87
C TYR A 119 -17.75 -29.77 -15.04
N THR A 120 -18.85 -30.31 -14.53
CA THR A 120 -19.15 -31.74 -14.66
C THR A 120 -20.51 -31.90 -15.31
N SER A 121 -20.56 -32.53 -16.49
CA SER A 121 -21.82 -32.91 -17.11
C SER A 121 -22.16 -34.33 -16.69
N THR A 122 -23.34 -34.50 -16.09
CA THR A 122 -23.88 -35.84 -15.79
C THR A 122 -24.75 -36.38 -16.92
N ALA A 123 -24.94 -35.61 -18.00
CA ALA A 123 -25.85 -35.91 -19.09
C ALA A 123 -25.22 -35.77 -20.48
N VAL A 124 -25.87 -36.38 -21.48
CA VAL A 124 -25.51 -36.28 -22.90
C VAL A 124 -25.79 -34.85 -23.34
N VAL A 125 -24.75 -34.06 -23.59
CA VAL A 125 -24.92 -32.77 -24.24
C VAL A 125 -24.64 -32.96 -25.73
N THR A 126 -25.65 -32.75 -26.57
CA THR A 126 -25.45 -32.60 -28.01
C THR A 126 -25.41 -31.11 -28.31
N GLY A 127 -24.22 -30.50 -28.20
CA GLY A 127 -24.04 -29.06 -28.44
C GLY A 127 -22.65 -28.55 -28.04
N THR A 128 -22.32 -27.33 -28.46
CA THR A 128 -21.11 -26.61 -28.04
C THR A 128 -21.44 -25.76 -26.82
N ALA A 129 -20.74 -25.96 -25.70
CA ALA A 129 -20.86 -25.07 -24.54
C ALA A 129 -20.02 -23.82 -24.78
N VAL A 130 -20.64 -22.64 -24.75
CA VAL A 130 -19.90 -21.37 -24.71
C VAL A 130 -19.89 -20.88 -23.27
N PHE A 131 -18.70 -20.74 -22.72
CA PHE A 131 -18.51 -20.18 -21.38
C PHE A 131 -18.10 -18.73 -21.50
N THR A 132 -18.78 -17.87 -20.75
CA THR A 132 -18.36 -16.48 -20.57
C THR A 132 -18.07 -16.24 -19.11
N ASP A 133 -16.95 -15.55 -18.84
CA ASP A 133 -16.52 -15.19 -17.50
C ASP A 133 -16.35 -13.68 -17.45
N THR A 134 -17.01 -13.03 -16.49
CA THR A 134 -17.07 -11.58 -16.38
C THR A 134 -16.47 -11.13 -15.05
N PRO A 135 -15.14 -11.02 -14.98
CA PRO A 135 -14.47 -10.56 -13.78
C PRO A 135 -14.72 -9.07 -13.57
N SER A 136 -15.02 -8.67 -12.33
CA SER A 136 -15.07 -7.26 -11.94
C SER A 136 -14.25 -7.02 -10.67
N ILE A 137 -13.58 -5.87 -10.62
CA ILE A 137 -12.86 -5.37 -9.45
C ILE A 137 -13.32 -3.93 -9.17
N ASP A 138 -13.39 -3.57 -7.89
CA ASP A 138 -13.96 -2.28 -7.49
C ASP A 138 -12.99 -1.08 -7.64
N VAL A 139 -11.70 -1.30 -7.96
CA VAL A 139 -10.63 -0.27 -7.89
C VAL A 139 -9.63 -0.26 -9.07
N GLY A 140 -9.88 -0.95 -10.19
CA GLY A 140 -8.92 -0.98 -11.30
C GLY A 140 -9.33 -1.83 -12.52
N GLY A 141 -8.40 -2.02 -13.46
CA GLY A 141 -8.62 -2.85 -14.65
C GLY A 141 -8.18 -4.30 -14.42
N VAL A 142 -9.04 -5.27 -14.76
CA VAL A 142 -8.73 -6.71 -14.73
C VAL A 142 -8.67 -7.22 -16.15
N VAL A 143 -7.66 -8.04 -16.43
CA VAL A 143 -7.56 -8.80 -17.67
C VAL A 143 -7.45 -10.27 -17.31
N CYS A 144 -8.39 -11.09 -17.78
CA CYS A 144 -8.38 -12.53 -17.58
C CYS A 144 -8.22 -13.26 -18.92
N SER A 145 -7.66 -14.47 -18.88
CA SER A 145 -7.62 -15.35 -20.04
C SER A 145 -9.03 -15.78 -20.45
N ASP A 146 -9.30 -15.86 -21.76
CA ASP A 146 -10.56 -16.38 -22.27
C ASP A 146 -10.76 -17.86 -21.93
N LEU A 147 -12.00 -18.25 -21.67
CA LEU A 147 -12.38 -19.65 -21.58
C LEU A 147 -12.45 -20.28 -22.98
N THR A 148 -11.92 -21.49 -23.13
CA THR A 148 -12.04 -22.23 -24.38
C THR A 148 -13.40 -22.95 -24.44
N PRO A 149 -14.10 -22.93 -25.58
CA PRO A 149 -15.31 -23.73 -25.76
C PRO A 149 -15.01 -25.22 -25.58
N ALA A 150 -15.90 -25.94 -24.89
CA ALA A 150 -15.77 -27.38 -24.69
C ALA A 150 -16.99 -28.12 -25.24
N THR A 151 -16.73 -29.25 -25.90
CA THR A 151 -17.76 -30.20 -26.29
C THR A 151 -17.79 -31.32 -25.27
N LEU A 152 -18.94 -31.53 -24.61
CA LEU A 152 -19.09 -32.53 -23.56
C LEU A 152 -20.02 -33.65 -24.00
N GLY A 153 -19.52 -34.88 -23.92
CA GLY A 153 -20.36 -36.08 -24.02
C GLY A 153 -21.04 -36.43 -22.69
N PRO A 154 -21.95 -37.43 -22.70
CA PRO A 154 -22.54 -37.98 -21.49
C PRO A 154 -21.52 -38.46 -20.47
N GLY A 155 -21.65 -37.97 -19.23
CA GLY A 155 -20.78 -38.35 -18.11
C GLY A 155 -19.36 -37.78 -18.19
N GLN A 156 -19.10 -36.82 -19.09
CA GLN A 156 -17.79 -36.19 -19.20
C GLN A 156 -17.67 -34.99 -18.24
N SER A 157 -16.53 -34.93 -17.56
CA SER A 157 -16.10 -33.81 -16.73
C SER A 157 -14.93 -33.08 -17.38
N GLY A 158 -14.85 -31.77 -17.21
CA GLY A 158 -13.73 -30.95 -17.65
C GLY A 158 -13.39 -29.85 -16.65
N SER A 159 -12.19 -29.31 -16.75
CA SER A 159 -11.75 -28.18 -15.94
C SER A 159 -10.91 -27.24 -16.79
N GLN A 160 -11.10 -25.94 -16.59
CA GLN A 160 -10.31 -24.89 -17.23
C GLN A 160 -9.77 -23.94 -16.17
N VAL A 161 -8.50 -23.59 -16.29
CA VAL A 161 -7.87 -22.58 -15.43
C VAL A 161 -8.08 -21.22 -16.08
N VAL A 162 -8.46 -20.24 -15.28
CA VAL A 162 -8.54 -18.84 -15.72
C VAL A 162 -7.51 -18.04 -14.94
N ASP A 163 -6.58 -17.46 -15.68
CA ASP A 163 -5.52 -16.62 -15.15
C ASP A 163 -5.92 -15.16 -15.28
N CYS A 164 -5.93 -14.42 -14.17
CA CYS A 164 -6.25 -13.00 -14.16
C CYS A 164 -5.02 -12.17 -13.74
N ALA A 165 -4.63 -11.27 -14.61
CA ALA A 165 -3.68 -10.21 -14.29
C ALA A 165 -4.45 -9.04 -13.69
N VAL A 166 -4.00 -8.58 -12.52
CA VAL A 166 -4.62 -7.49 -11.79
C VAL A 166 -3.58 -6.39 -11.59
N THR A 167 -3.93 -5.17 -12.01
CA THR A 167 -3.11 -3.98 -11.78
C THR A 167 -3.87 -3.02 -10.87
N ILE A 168 -3.32 -2.77 -9.69
CA ILE A 168 -3.83 -1.81 -8.72
C ILE A 168 -2.71 -0.80 -8.49
N THR A 169 -2.85 0.43 -8.97
CA THR A 169 -1.91 1.50 -8.60
C THR A 169 -2.06 1.78 -7.10
N PRO A 170 -1.08 1.40 -6.25
CA PRO A 170 -1.18 1.70 -4.84
C PRO A 170 -1.08 3.20 -4.66
N ASP A 171 -1.88 3.75 -3.75
CA ASP A 171 -1.44 4.97 -3.09
C ASP A 171 -0.21 4.58 -2.26
N LEU A 172 0.85 5.37 -2.40
CA LEU A 172 2.12 5.16 -1.73
C LEU A 172 1.98 5.11 -0.20
N CYS A 173 0.87 5.64 0.35
CA CYS A 173 0.63 5.74 1.79
C CYS A 173 -0.60 5.00 2.31
N VAL A 174 -1.40 4.32 1.48
CA VAL A 174 -2.66 3.70 1.90
C VAL A 174 -2.71 2.23 1.52
N GLU A 175 -3.06 1.39 2.50
CA GLU A 175 -3.40 -0.01 2.24
C GLU A 175 -4.73 -0.09 1.48
N LEU A 176 -4.73 -0.79 0.35
CA LEU A 176 -5.91 -0.93 -0.50
C LEU A 176 -6.40 -2.37 -0.48
N THR A 177 -7.68 -2.55 -0.20
CA THR A 177 -8.36 -3.84 -0.30
C THR A 177 -9.33 -3.83 -1.48
N ALA A 178 -9.21 -4.82 -2.36
CA ALA A 178 -10.06 -4.99 -3.53
C ALA A 178 -10.71 -6.37 -3.53
N THR A 179 -11.90 -6.49 -4.09
CA THR A 179 -12.59 -7.77 -4.23
C THR A 179 -12.73 -8.10 -5.71
N LEU A 180 -12.28 -9.29 -6.12
CA LEU A 180 -12.53 -9.83 -7.45
C LEU A 180 -13.78 -10.72 -7.39
N ASN A 181 -14.84 -10.27 -8.04
CA ASN A 181 -16.10 -11.00 -8.20
C ASN A 181 -16.19 -11.55 -9.61
N ASN A 182 -16.74 -12.75 -9.77
CA ASN A 182 -16.73 -13.35 -11.08
C ASN A 182 -17.85 -14.36 -11.34
N THR A 183 -18.57 -14.18 -12.43
CA THR A 183 -19.74 -14.99 -12.80
C THR A 183 -19.46 -15.77 -14.08
N VAL A 184 -19.64 -17.09 -14.03
CA VAL A 184 -19.60 -17.97 -15.22
C VAL A 184 -21.01 -18.28 -15.65
N VAL A 185 -21.30 -18.03 -16.93
CA VAL A 185 -22.53 -18.42 -17.59
C VAL A 185 -22.20 -19.42 -18.68
N ALA A 186 -22.96 -20.51 -18.74
CA ALA A 186 -22.91 -21.46 -19.85
C ALA A 186 -24.22 -21.38 -20.65
N ASP A 187 -24.08 -21.25 -21.96
CA ASP A 187 -25.19 -21.26 -22.91
C ASP A 187 -25.20 -22.58 -23.70
N PHE A 188 -26.36 -23.25 -23.74
CA PHE A 188 -26.58 -24.49 -24.48
C PHE A 188 -27.87 -24.39 -25.26
N SER A 189 -27.85 -24.28 -26.59
CA SER A 189 -29.10 -24.37 -27.33
C SER A 189 -29.73 -25.78 -27.19
N PRO A 190 -30.99 -25.94 -26.73
CA PRO A 190 -32.02 -24.91 -26.49
C PRO A 190 -32.27 -24.53 -25.02
N LEU A 191 -31.47 -24.98 -24.05
CA LEU A 191 -31.53 -24.54 -22.65
C LEU A 191 -30.62 -23.31 -22.40
N ASP A 192 -31.24 -22.13 -22.44
CA ASP A 192 -30.57 -20.88 -22.06
C ASP A 192 -30.37 -20.81 -20.53
N GLY A 193 -29.16 -20.47 -20.10
CA GLY A 193 -28.96 -19.71 -18.85
C GLY A 193 -28.72 -20.49 -17.55
N PHE A 194 -27.78 -21.45 -17.51
CA PHE A 194 -27.25 -21.97 -16.25
C PHE A 194 -26.03 -21.15 -15.79
N GLY A 195 -26.11 -20.59 -14.58
CA GLY A 195 -25.02 -19.84 -13.96
C GLY A 195 -24.46 -20.55 -12.72
N ALA A 196 -23.15 -20.42 -12.49
CA ALA A 196 -22.53 -20.76 -11.22
C ALA A 196 -22.36 -19.50 -10.35
N GLY A 197 -22.55 -19.64 -9.04
CA GLY A 197 -22.27 -18.59 -8.06
C GLY A 197 -20.79 -18.17 -8.05
N ALA A 198 -20.56 -16.91 -7.72
CA ALA A 198 -19.25 -16.27 -7.79
C ALA A 198 -18.32 -16.70 -6.64
N PRO A 199 -17.11 -17.22 -6.90
CA PRO A 199 -16.06 -17.20 -5.90
C PRO A 199 -15.62 -15.76 -5.66
N THR A 200 -15.26 -15.47 -4.42
CA THR A 200 -14.77 -14.15 -4.00
C THR A 200 -13.30 -14.28 -3.65
N VAL A 201 -12.45 -13.46 -4.26
CA VAL A 201 -11.03 -13.35 -3.87
C VAL A 201 -10.76 -11.94 -3.37
N THR A 202 -10.23 -11.83 -2.15
CA THR A 202 -9.81 -10.54 -1.59
C THR A 202 -8.34 -10.31 -1.92
N ILE A 203 -8.03 -9.15 -2.50
CA ILE A 203 -6.67 -8.73 -2.82
C ILE A 203 -6.33 -7.57 -1.88
N THR A 204 -5.22 -7.70 -1.17
CA THR A 204 -4.69 -6.65 -0.29
C THR A 204 -3.38 -6.15 -0.86
N VAL A 205 -3.29 -4.84 -1.10
CA VAL A 205 -2.04 -4.19 -1.52
C VAL A 205 -1.51 -3.42 -0.32
N PRO A 206 -0.41 -3.89 0.31
CA PRO A 206 0.23 -3.12 1.37
C PRO A 206 0.84 -1.84 0.77
N PRO A 207 1.00 -0.78 1.58
CA PRO A 207 1.65 0.45 1.14
C PRO A 207 3.04 0.13 0.58
N SER A 208 3.41 0.81 -0.52
CA SER A 208 4.62 0.47 -1.28
C SER A 208 5.92 0.82 -0.55
N ASP A 209 5.88 1.73 0.42
CA ASP A 209 6.97 1.91 1.40
C ASP A 209 6.46 2.57 2.70
N PRO A 210 6.37 1.83 3.82
CA PRO A 210 5.96 2.41 5.10
C PRO A 210 6.98 3.40 5.68
N ASN A 211 8.23 3.40 5.19
CA ASN A 211 9.28 4.33 5.61
C ASN A 211 9.37 5.57 4.72
N ASN A 212 8.49 5.70 3.72
CA ASN A 212 8.48 6.87 2.88
C ASN A 212 8.20 8.13 3.72
N PRO A 213 9.07 9.16 3.67
CA PRO A 213 8.85 10.41 4.38
C PRO A 213 7.50 11.09 4.13
N LEU A 214 6.91 10.88 2.95
CA LEU A 214 5.58 11.41 2.62
C LEU A 214 4.45 10.78 3.44
N CYS A 215 4.64 9.55 3.95
CA CYS A 215 3.61 8.79 4.65
C CYS A 215 3.71 8.93 6.18
N ASN A 216 4.87 9.32 6.71
CA ASN A 216 5.06 9.70 8.11
C ASN A 216 5.86 11.01 8.16
N PRO A 217 5.22 12.16 7.93
CA PRO A 217 5.91 13.43 7.83
C PRO A 217 6.46 13.86 9.20
N GLN A 218 7.78 13.96 9.31
CA GLN A 218 8.45 14.51 10.49
C GLN A 218 9.06 15.86 10.14
N PHE A 219 8.43 16.92 10.62
CA PHE A 219 8.92 18.29 10.52
C PHE A 219 9.78 18.58 11.74
N SER A 220 11.08 18.79 11.55
CA SER A 220 11.99 19.13 12.63
C SER A 220 13.18 19.90 12.10
N ILE A 221 13.57 20.95 12.81
CA ILE A 221 14.75 21.74 12.52
C ILE A 221 15.54 22.01 13.80
N VAL A 222 16.84 22.26 13.66
CA VAL A 222 17.70 22.79 14.72
C VAL A 222 18.27 24.11 14.22
N LEU A 223 18.25 25.13 15.09
CA LEU A 223 18.89 26.42 14.83
C LEU A 223 20.15 26.52 15.70
N THR A 224 21.24 27.01 15.10
CA THR A 224 22.45 27.41 15.82
C THR A 224 22.74 28.87 15.50
N LYS A 225 22.85 29.69 16.53
CA LYS A 225 23.09 31.13 16.46
C LYS A 225 24.44 31.45 17.09
N THR A 226 25.30 32.15 16.35
CA THR A 226 26.63 32.56 16.83
C THR A 226 26.86 34.05 16.61
N VAL A 227 27.82 34.62 17.32
CA VAL A 227 28.19 36.04 17.23
C VAL A 227 29.71 36.21 17.18
N GLY A 228 30.18 37.13 16.34
CA GLY A 228 31.60 37.48 16.23
C GLY A 228 31.85 38.81 15.54
N LEU A 229 33.13 39.13 15.32
CA LEU A 229 33.56 40.41 14.72
C LEU A 229 33.87 40.33 13.22
N ASP A 230 33.91 39.13 12.63
CA ASP A 230 34.13 38.97 11.19
C ASP A 230 32.80 38.97 10.44
N ALA A 231 32.60 39.96 9.58
CA ALA A 231 31.40 40.07 8.75
C ALA A 231 31.30 38.99 7.65
N ASN A 232 32.41 38.31 7.33
CA ASN A 232 32.48 37.36 6.22
C ASN A 232 32.50 35.90 6.66
N SER A 233 32.48 35.61 7.96
CA SER A 233 32.49 34.24 8.47
C SER A 233 31.64 34.09 9.73
N CYS A 234 31.02 32.92 9.88
CA CYS A 234 30.30 32.59 11.09
C CYS A 234 31.29 32.26 12.20
N ALA A 235 31.13 32.95 13.34
CA ALA A 235 31.85 32.60 14.56
C ALA A 235 31.41 31.21 15.07
N SER A 236 32.22 30.62 15.94
CA SER A 236 31.94 29.34 16.60
C SER A 236 31.38 29.48 18.01
N THR A 237 31.13 30.71 18.48
CA THR A 237 30.69 31.04 19.83
C THR A 237 29.38 31.82 19.77
N ASP A 238 28.53 31.60 20.76
CA ASP A 238 27.30 32.34 21.03
C ASP A 238 27.53 33.49 22.03
N GLU A 239 28.72 33.61 22.60
CA GLU A 239 29.11 34.70 23.50
C GLU A 239 30.25 35.56 22.92
N LEU A 240 30.14 36.88 23.07
CA LEU A 240 31.16 37.86 22.72
C LEU A 240 31.25 38.97 23.79
N ALA A 241 32.48 39.35 24.16
CA ALA A 241 32.71 40.46 25.08
C ALA A 241 33.29 41.67 24.32
N LEU A 242 32.68 42.84 24.53
CA LEU A 242 33.11 44.10 23.91
C LEU A 242 33.57 45.11 25.00
N PRO A 243 34.51 45.99 24.67
CA PRO A 243 34.85 47.12 25.54
C PRO A 243 33.69 48.14 25.58
N VAL A 244 33.74 49.04 26.58
CA VAL A 244 32.81 50.17 26.65
C VAL A 244 32.90 51.01 25.37
N GLY A 245 31.73 51.42 24.85
CA GLY A 245 31.63 52.12 23.57
C GLY A 245 31.16 51.23 22.42
N GLY A 246 31.15 49.90 22.59
CA GLY A 246 30.57 48.97 21.63
C GLY A 246 31.40 48.75 20.37
N ASP A 247 30.90 47.86 19.52
CA ASP A 247 31.46 47.58 18.19
C ASP A 247 30.38 46.97 17.28
N ASP A 248 30.66 46.90 15.98
CA ASP A 248 29.85 46.12 15.04
C ASP A 248 30.09 44.62 15.25
N VAL A 249 29.01 43.88 15.45
CA VAL A 249 29.01 42.42 15.57
C VAL A 249 28.26 41.80 14.40
N THR A 250 28.62 40.57 14.07
CA THR A 250 27.98 39.74 13.05
C THR A 250 27.31 38.55 13.71
N TYR A 251 25.99 38.48 13.61
CA TYR A 251 25.23 37.30 13.98
C TYR A 251 25.14 36.33 12.80
N CYS A 252 25.33 35.05 13.06
CA CYS A 252 25.12 33.98 12.08
C CYS A 252 24.02 33.03 12.57
N TYR A 253 23.11 32.67 11.67
CA TYR A 253 21.94 31.82 11.92
C TYR A 253 22.04 30.60 11.01
N THR A 254 22.42 29.44 11.55
CA THR A 254 22.53 28.19 10.81
C THR A 254 21.35 27.29 11.13
N VAL A 255 20.52 26.96 10.13
CA VAL A 255 19.42 26.02 10.28
C VAL A 255 19.78 24.67 9.67
N LEU A 256 19.50 23.59 10.40
CA LEU A 256 19.64 22.19 9.96
C LEU A 256 18.26 21.55 9.92
N ASN A 257 17.90 20.92 8.81
CA ASN A 257 16.71 20.08 8.74
C ASN A 257 17.00 18.69 9.33
N THR A 258 16.46 18.42 10.53
CA THR A 258 16.56 17.11 11.20
C THR A 258 15.32 16.24 10.99
N GLY A 259 14.34 16.74 10.24
CA GLY A 259 13.18 16.01 9.78
C GLY A 259 13.49 15.06 8.62
N ASN A 260 12.46 14.40 8.11
CA ASN A 260 12.57 13.48 6.97
C ASN A 260 11.99 14.06 5.67
N LEU A 261 11.38 15.24 5.71
CA LEU A 261 10.84 15.94 4.54
C LEU A 261 11.65 17.19 4.22
N THR A 262 11.79 17.48 2.93
CA THR A 262 12.32 18.77 2.47
C THR A 262 11.40 19.91 2.92
N MET A 263 11.97 20.93 3.55
CA MET A 263 11.28 22.19 3.87
C MET A 263 11.49 23.17 2.74
N THR A 264 10.45 23.91 2.34
CA THR A 264 10.49 24.70 1.08
C THR A 264 10.36 26.20 1.29
N THR A 265 9.88 26.62 2.46
CA THR A 265 9.66 28.03 2.81
C THR A 265 10.27 28.34 4.18
N HIS A 266 10.96 29.46 4.31
CA HIS A 266 11.71 29.82 5.53
C HIS A 266 11.47 31.27 5.95
N SER A 267 11.21 31.48 7.24
CA SER A 267 11.09 32.79 7.88
C SER A 267 12.04 32.85 9.08
N LEU A 268 12.64 34.02 9.33
CA LEU A 268 13.60 34.23 10.41
C LEU A 268 13.32 35.60 11.03
N VAL A 269 13.03 35.59 12.33
CA VAL A 269 12.83 36.81 13.13
C VAL A 269 13.84 36.81 14.26
N ASP A 270 14.37 38.00 14.56
CA ASP A 270 15.32 38.23 15.63
C ASP A 270 14.80 39.29 16.60
N SER A 271 15.06 39.13 17.90
CA SER A 271 14.51 40.00 18.96
C SER A 271 15.01 41.44 18.91
N GLU A 272 16.22 41.68 18.39
CA GLU A 272 16.82 43.01 18.30
C GLU A 272 16.84 43.56 16.87
N LEU A 273 16.86 42.67 15.87
CA LEU A 273 16.98 43.04 14.45
C LEU A 273 15.66 43.00 13.69
N GLY A 274 14.61 42.42 14.29
CA GLY A 274 13.30 42.25 13.67
C GLY A 274 13.29 41.14 12.62
N THR A 275 12.47 41.27 11.58
CA THR A 275 12.34 40.27 10.52
C THR A 275 13.54 40.29 9.58
N ILE A 276 14.24 39.15 9.47
CA ILE A 276 15.39 38.96 8.57
C ILE A 276 14.96 38.23 7.29
N LEU A 277 14.17 37.15 7.43
CA LEU A 277 13.56 36.44 6.30
C LEU A 277 12.03 36.38 6.48
N SER A 278 11.32 36.49 5.36
CA SER A 278 9.86 36.35 5.31
C SER A 278 9.48 35.47 4.12
N ASP A 279 8.89 34.31 4.40
CA ASP A 279 8.40 33.33 3.42
C ASP A 279 9.39 33.06 2.27
N PHE A 280 10.68 32.96 2.60
CA PHE A 280 11.73 32.82 1.62
C PHE A 280 11.71 31.42 0.99
N PRO A 281 11.56 31.29 -0.34
CA PRO A 281 11.50 30.00 -1.00
C PRO A 281 12.89 29.39 -1.13
N TYR A 282 13.14 28.31 -0.39
CA TYR A 282 14.39 27.55 -0.44
C TYR A 282 14.14 26.09 -0.06
N ALA A 283 14.65 25.16 -0.86
CA ALA A 283 14.49 23.73 -0.60
C ALA A 283 15.61 23.21 0.31
N LEU A 284 15.33 23.11 1.60
CA LEU A 284 16.24 22.54 2.59
C LEU A 284 15.95 21.03 2.77
N SER A 285 16.70 20.20 2.06
CA SER A 285 16.60 18.74 2.12
C SER A 285 16.92 18.18 3.51
N PRO A 286 16.40 16.98 3.86
CA PRO A 286 16.76 16.28 5.10
C PRO A 286 18.27 16.17 5.30
N GLY A 287 18.75 16.48 6.50
CA GLY A 287 20.17 16.46 6.88
C GLY A 287 21.03 17.57 6.30
N SER A 288 20.48 18.47 5.47
CA SER A 288 21.19 19.64 4.95
C SER A 288 21.05 20.85 5.87
N SER A 289 22.04 21.73 5.83
CA SER A 289 22.05 22.99 6.56
C SER A 289 22.30 24.18 5.64
N VAL A 290 21.78 25.34 6.03
CA VAL A 290 22.05 26.64 5.38
C VAL A 290 22.21 27.71 6.46
N PHE A 291 22.92 28.79 6.16
CA PHE A 291 23.08 29.89 7.09
C PHE A 291 22.79 31.25 6.45
N VAL A 292 22.44 32.21 7.31
CA VAL A 292 22.30 33.64 6.99
C VAL A 292 23.08 34.44 8.03
N THR A 293 23.66 35.57 7.64
CA THR A 293 24.35 36.49 8.56
C THR A 293 23.69 37.87 8.57
N GLN A 294 23.78 38.56 9.71
CA GLN A 294 23.31 39.94 9.86
C GLN A 294 24.23 40.71 10.81
N THR A 295 24.69 41.89 10.39
CA THR A 295 25.52 42.79 11.21
C THR A 295 24.69 43.80 11.99
N ALA A 296 25.16 44.17 13.19
CA ALA A 296 24.56 45.19 14.05
C ALA A 296 25.58 45.81 15.01
N PHE A 297 25.41 47.08 15.35
CA PHE A 297 26.23 47.75 16.36
C PHE A 297 25.68 47.47 17.77
N VAL A 298 26.56 47.09 18.71
CA VAL A 298 26.18 46.77 20.10
C VAL A 298 27.06 47.51 21.09
N ASP A 299 26.48 48.41 21.89
CA ASP A 299 27.16 49.24 22.90
C ASP A 299 26.62 49.05 24.33
N VAL A 300 25.63 48.18 24.50
CA VAL A 300 25.11 47.71 25.79
C VAL A 300 25.07 46.18 25.81
N THR A 301 25.10 45.59 27.00
CA THR A 301 24.95 44.12 27.13
C THR A 301 23.58 43.70 26.59
N THR A 302 23.59 42.81 25.60
CA THR A 302 22.41 42.42 24.82
C THR A 302 22.33 40.90 24.74
N VAL A 303 21.15 40.38 25.05
CA VAL A 303 20.77 38.98 24.80
C VAL A 303 19.90 38.97 23.55
N ASN A 304 20.37 38.29 22.50
CA ASN A 304 19.78 38.35 21.18
C ASN A 304 19.22 36.98 20.80
N ILE A 305 17.91 36.90 20.54
CA ILE A 305 17.19 35.63 20.32
C ILE A 305 16.72 35.57 18.87
N GLY A 306 17.16 34.54 18.15
CA GLY A 306 16.68 34.23 16.79
C GLY A 306 15.63 33.14 16.82
N THR A 307 14.57 33.29 16.02
CA THR A 307 13.51 32.30 15.80
C THR A 307 13.42 31.98 14.31
N TRP A 308 13.74 30.74 13.93
CA TRP A 308 13.61 30.25 12.57
C TRP A 308 12.36 29.40 12.44
N THR A 309 11.50 29.70 11.47
CA THR A 309 10.36 28.88 11.08
C THR A 309 10.60 28.35 9.66
N ALA A 310 10.49 27.04 9.49
CA ALA A 310 10.52 26.39 8.18
C ALA A 310 9.15 25.74 7.93
N SER A 311 8.62 25.83 6.71
CA SER A 311 7.30 25.28 6.38
C SER A 311 7.21 24.73 4.95
N ASN A 312 6.18 23.91 4.75
CA ASN A 312 5.66 23.50 3.45
C ASN A 312 4.22 23.98 3.31
N PRO A 313 3.92 24.91 2.39
CA PRO A 313 2.58 25.44 2.25
C PRO A 313 1.62 24.42 1.62
N PRO A 314 0.29 24.54 1.88
CA PRO A 314 -0.70 23.71 1.21
C PRO A 314 -0.63 23.84 -0.32
N GLY A 315 -0.77 22.71 -1.03
CA GLY A 315 -0.77 22.69 -2.50
C GLY A 315 0.61 22.64 -3.17
N GLY A 316 1.70 22.57 -2.40
CA GLY A 316 3.08 22.52 -2.90
C GLY A 316 3.59 21.13 -3.32
N GLY A 317 2.75 20.10 -3.37
CA GLY A 317 3.14 18.73 -3.74
C GLY A 317 3.84 17.92 -2.64
N LEU A 318 4.16 18.55 -1.50
CA LEU A 318 4.60 17.89 -0.27
C LEU A 318 3.50 18.00 0.81
N PRO A 319 3.49 17.11 1.82
CA PRO A 319 2.60 17.25 2.96
C PRO A 319 2.76 18.63 3.61
N PRO A 320 1.66 19.36 3.87
CA PRO A 320 1.74 20.65 4.53
C PRO A 320 2.14 20.47 6.00
N GLY A 321 2.97 21.38 6.49
CA GLY A 321 3.44 21.38 7.88
C GLY A 321 4.54 22.38 8.10
N GLU A 322 4.94 22.54 9.36
CA GLU A 322 5.93 23.52 9.79
C GLU A 322 6.74 23.02 10.98
N ALA A 323 7.93 23.58 11.14
CA ALA A 323 8.80 23.40 12.30
C ALA A 323 9.43 24.75 12.68
N MET A 324 9.65 24.95 13.97
CA MET A 324 10.22 26.17 14.52
C MET A 324 11.34 25.83 15.50
N ALA A 325 12.43 26.58 15.46
CA ALA A 325 13.53 26.48 16.41
C ALA A 325 14.01 27.88 16.81
N THR A 326 14.45 28.00 18.05
CA THR A 326 14.99 29.24 18.61
C THR A 326 16.39 29.00 19.14
N ASP A 327 17.26 29.99 19.02
CA ASP A 327 18.58 29.98 19.64
C ASP A 327 19.01 31.39 20.04
N THR A 328 19.95 31.50 20.97
CA THR A 328 20.33 32.77 21.61
C THR A 328 21.83 33.01 21.49
N ALA A 329 22.23 34.26 21.26
CA ALA A 329 23.61 34.72 21.39
C ALA A 329 23.65 35.96 22.30
N THR A 330 24.72 36.09 23.08
CA THR A 330 24.87 37.17 24.06
C THR A 330 26.13 37.98 23.78
N VAL A 331 25.97 39.30 23.72
CA VAL A 331 27.08 40.25 23.68
C VAL A 331 27.14 40.96 25.02
N THR A 332 28.26 40.85 25.73
CA THR A 332 28.47 41.52 27.02
C THR A 332 29.39 42.72 26.85
N VAL A 333 28.93 43.89 27.26
CA VAL A 333 29.78 45.10 27.30
C VAL A 333 30.42 45.20 28.67
N VAL A 334 31.75 45.06 28.70
CA VAL A 334 32.52 45.03 29.94
C VAL A 334 32.72 46.46 30.44
N ALA A 335 32.20 46.74 31.64
CA ALA A 335 32.36 48.05 32.28
C ALA A 335 33.83 48.30 32.66
N PRO A 336 34.30 49.56 32.59
CA PRO A 336 35.60 49.91 33.12
C PRO A 336 35.63 49.77 34.64
N ASP A 337 36.56 48.97 35.15
CA ASP A 337 36.84 48.71 36.56
C ASP A 337 38.30 49.12 36.86
N PRO A 338 38.57 50.42 37.05
CA PRO A 338 39.90 50.89 37.40
C PRO A 338 40.21 50.59 38.87
N ALA A 339 41.30 49.87 39.12
CA ALA A 339 41.74 49.56 40.48
C ALA A 339 43.27 49.57 40.57
N ILE A 340 43.81 50.08 41.67
CA ILE A 340 45.23 50.04 41.99
C ILE A 340 45.48 49.53 43.39
N VAL A 341 46.64 48.90 43.57
CA VAL A 341 47.21 48.60 44.87
C VAL A 341 48.54 49.35 44.99
N LEU A 342 48.69 50.15 46.06
CA LEU A 342 49.92 50.85 46.41
C LEU A 342 50.58 50.16 47.61
N THR A 343 51.84 49.78 47.46
CA THR A 343 52.67 49.29 48.57
C THR A 343 53.77 50.29 48.86
N LYS A 344 53.90 50.69 50.13
CA LYS A 344 54.97 51.55 50.62
C LYS A 344 55.87 50.76 51.57
N THR A 345 57.17 50.78 51.30
CA THR A 345 58.17 50.18 52.18
C THR A 345 59.26 51.18 52.55
N VAL A 346 59.97 50.90 53.64
CA VAL A 346 61.06 51.73 54.16
C VAL A 346 62.26 50.88 54.53
N GLY A 347 63.45 51.34 54.17
CA GLY A 347 64.72 50.67 54.43
C GLY A 347 65.89 51.65 54.55
N LEU A 348 67.09 51.09 54.72
CA LEU A 348 68.35 51.85 54.83
C LEU A 348 69.23 51.75 53.56
N ASP A 349 68.86 50.90 52.59
CA ASP A 349 69.57 50.78 51.32
C ASP A 349 68.97 51.76 50.30
N ALA A 350 69.80 52.67 49.80
CA ALA A 350 69.39 53.66 48.81
C ALA A 350 69.18 53.09 47.40
N ASN A 351 69.69 51.89 47.11
CA ASN A 351 69.67 51.29 45.77
C ASN A 351 68.68 50.12 45.63
N ALA A 352 67.98 49.76 46.70
CA ALA A 352 67.05 48.64 46.69
C ALA A 352 65.81 48.91 47.55
N CYS A 353 64.65 48.45 47.07
CA CYS A 353 63.42 48.53 47.83
C CYS A 353 63.40 47.50 48.96
N ALA A 354 63.13 47.99 50.18
CA ALA A 354 62.85 47.14 51.31
C ALA A 354 61.52 46.41 51.16
N THR A 355 61.30 45.40 52.00
CA THR A 355 60.04 44.63 52.08
C THR A 355 59.23 44.95 53.33
N THR A 356 59.72 45.83 54.20
CA THR A 356 59.12 46.20 55.49
C THR A 356 58.45 47.57 55.40
N ASP A 357 57.36 47.75 56.13
CA ASP A 357 56.64 49.03 56.28
C ASP A 357 57.13 49.87 57.48
N MET A 358 57.96 49.28 58.35
CA MET A 358 58.57 49.95 59.50
C MET A 358 60.02 49.51 59.72
N ILE A 359 60.85 50.45 60.17
CA ILE A 359 62.22 50.20 60.62
C ILE A 359 62.50 50.97 61.92
N THR A 360 63.48 50.53 62.70
CA THR A 360 63.99 51.28 63.86
C THR A 360 65.30 51.96 63.50
N VAL A 361 65.45 53.24 63.85
CA VAL A 361 66.66 54.03 63.58
C VAL A 361 67.37 54.49 64.87
N PRO A 362 68.70 54.68 64.88
CA PRO A 362 69.44 55.13 66.06
C PRO A 362 69.07 56.55 66.52
N SER A 363 69.24 56.83 67.82
CA SER A 363 69.11 58.17 68.40
C SER A 363 70.26 59.06 67.89
N GLY A 364 69.97 59.90 66.90
CA GLY A 364 70.96 60.68 66.15
C GLY A 364 70.56 60.86 64.68
N GLY A 365 69.62 60.02 64.19
CA GLY A 365 69.10 60.09 62.83
C GLY A 365 70.03 59.41 61.82
N VAL A 366 69.43 58.77 60.82
CA VAL A 366 70.08 58.27 59.61
C VAL A 366 69.13 58.52 58.44
N ASP A 367 69.68 58.64 57.23
CA ASP A 367 68.86 58.68 56.04
C ASP A 367 68.12 57.36 55.85
N VAL A 368 66.88 57.45 55.40
CA VAL A 368 66.02 56.29 55.12
C VAL A 368 65.51 56.41 53.69
N THR A 369 65.32 55.26 53.04
CA THR A 369 64.82 55.18 51.67
C THR A 369 63.41 54.63 51.70
N TYR A 370 62.48 55.36 51.07
CA TYR A 370 61.11 54.90 50.87
C TYR A 370 60.95 54.39 49.45
N CYS A 371 60.31 53.23 49.32
CA CYS A 371 59.90 52.69 48.04
C CYS A 371 58.39 52.64 47.93
N TYR A 372 57.91 52.93 46.73
CA TYR A 372 56.50 52.90 46.36
C TYR A 372 56.34 52.01 45.13
N THR A 373 55.54 50.97 45.22
CA THR A 373 55.18 50.12 44.07
C THR A 373 53.69 50.20 43.83
N VAL A 374 53.30 50.51 42.61
CA VAL A 374 51.89 50.56 42.18
C VAL A 374 51.63 49.40 41.25
N GLN A 375 50.59 48.61 41.54
CA GLN A 375 50.08 47.57 40.65
C GLN A 375 48.69 47.99 40.17
N ASN A 376 48.50 48.04 38.85
CA ASN A 376 47.16 48.10 38.27
C ASN A 376 46.49 46.72 38.43
N THR A 377 45.43 46.66 39.23
CA THR A 377 44.62 45.46 39.44
C THR A 377 43.28 45.54 38.73
N GLY A 378 43.00 46.65 38.05
CA GLY A 378 41.80 46.87 37.26
C GLY A 378 41.90 46.29 35.84
N ASN A 379 40.80 46.40 35.10
CA ASN A 379 40.70 45.95 33.70
C ASN A 379 40.99 47.07 32.66
N ILE A 380 41.35 48.27 33.11
CA ILE A 380 41.68 49.42 32.26
C ILE A 380 43.14 49.84 32.44
N THR A 381 43.82 50.14 31.34
CA THR A 381 45.16 50.75 31.36
C THR A 381 45.09 52.21 31.80
N MET A 382 45.80 52.57 32.87
CA MET A 382 45.99 53.95 33.29
C MET A 382 47.26 54.54 32.63
N THR A 383 47.15 55.75 32.09
CA THR A 383 48.23 56.40 31.33
C THR A 383 48.88 57.57 32.06
N VAL A 384 48.25 58.07 33.12
CA VAL A 384 48.74 59.17 33.95
C VAL A 384 48.91 58.65 35.37
N HIS A 385 50.08 58.88 35.95
CA HIS A 385 50.41 58.48 37.31
C HIS A 385 51.05 59.68 38.01
N ASP A 386 50.54 60.02 39.18
CA ASP A 386 51.07 61.06 40.04
C ASP A 386 51.21 60.50 41.46
N LEU A 387 52.34 60.81 42.12
CA LEU A 387 52.62 60.40 43.49
C LEU A 387 52.74 61.68 44.31
N VAL A 388 51.71 61.97 45.10
CA VAL A 388 51.60 63.19 45.92
C VAL A 388 52.12 62.97 47.34
#